data_AF-A0A537IFG0-F1
#
_entry.id   AF-A0A537IFG0-F1
#
_cell.length_a   1.000
_cell.length_b   1.000
_cell.length_c   1.000
_cell.angle_alpha   90.00
_cell.angle_beta   90.00
_cell.angle_gamma   90.00
#
_symmetry.space_group_name_H-M   'P 1'
#
loop_
_entity.id
_entity.type
_entity.pdbx_description
1 polymer ?
#
loop_
_entity_poly.entity_id
_entity_poly.type
_entity_poly.pdbx_seq_one_letter_code
_entity_poly.pdbx_strand_id
1 'polypeptide(L)'
;FYSIPSYLGAQEPAFSTTSYAGSSITGIAPGLSNPNLRMETVSKANIGIDLGFLKNRVRLTADFYKSLTKDLFVNQIQVATSGFYNTGLAV
;
A
#
# COMPACT_ATOMS: atom_id res chain seq x y z
N PHE A 1 -6.82 -10.06 -18.67
CA PHE A 1 -7.09 -8.65 -18.36
C PHE A 1 -6.88 -8.46 -16.87
N TYR A 2 -5.90 -7.65 -16.46
CA TYR A 2 -5.69 -7.35 -15.04
C TYR A 2 -6.77 -6.34 -14.61
N SER A 3 -7.63 -6.73 -13.66
CA SER A 3 -8.59 -5.81 -13.04
C SER A 3 -7.83 -4.89 -12.09
N ILE A 4 -7.94 -3.58 -12.31
CA ILE A 4 -7.42 -2.58 -11.38
C ILE A 4 -8.44 -2.46 -10.23
N PRO A 5 -8.04 -2.68 -8.97
CA PRO A 5 -8.86 -2.40 -7.80
C PRO A 5 -9.46 -0.98 -7.87
N SER A 6 -10.77 -0.86 -7.66
CA SER A 6 -11.48 0.41 -7.67
C SER A 6 -10.99 1.32 -6.54
N TYR A 7 -10.21 2.34 -6.89
CA TYR A 7 -9.55 3.30 -5.98
C TYR A 7 -10.39 4.56 -5.67
N LEU A 8 -11.59 4.67 -6.24
CA LEU A 8 -12.44 5.88 -6.20
C LEU A 8 -12.82 6.33 -4.77
N GLY A 9 -12.90 5.42 -3.80
CA GLY A 9 -13.36 5.76 -2.45
C GLY A 9 -12.37 6.56 -1.59
N ALA A 10 -11.06 6.45 -1.85
CA ALA A 10 -10.02 7.12 -1.07
C ALA A 10 -9.49 8.39 -1.75
N GLN A 11 -9.79 8.60 -3.04
CA GLN A 11 -9.40 9.80 -3.78
C GLN A 11 -10.41 10.95 -3.62
N GLU A 12 -11.68 10.64 -3.39
CA GLU A 12 -12.74 11.65 -3.33
C GLU A 12 -12.96 12.18 -1.90
N PRO A 13 -13.20 13.49 -1.71
CA PRO A 13 -13.57 14.05 -0.42
C PRO A 13 -14.89 13.44 0.06
N ALA A 14 -14.84 12.62 1.10
CA ALA A 14 -16.02 12.10 1.78
C ALA A 14 -16.36 12.95 3.01
N PHE A 15 -17.57 12.82 3.54
CA PHE A 15 -17.95 13.36 4.84
C PHE A 15 -18.46 12.23 5.71
N SER A 16 -18.06 12.22 6.98
CA SER A 16 -18.48 11.21 7.97
C SER A 16 -19.04 11.90 9.20
N THR A 17 -19.97 11.24 9.87
CA THR A 17 -20.50 11.70 11.16
C THR A 17 -19.47 11.43 12.25
N THR A 18 -19.20 12.43 13.09
CA THR A 18 -18.29 12.29 14.23
C THR A 18 -18.87 12.97 15.46
N SER A 19 -18.46 12.52 16.65
CA SER A 19 -18.82 13.15 17.92
C SER A 19 -17.53 13.58 18.62
N TYR A 20 -17.49 14.83 19.11
CA TYR A 20 -16.39 15.27 19.95
C TYR A 20 -16.41 14.50 21.28
N ALA A 21 -15.24 14.13 21.82
CA ALA A 21 -15.15 13.35 23.04
C ALA A 21 -15.90 14.03 24.19
N GLY A 22 -16.94 13.37 24.72
CA GLY A 22 -17.81 13.89 25.78
C GLY A 22 -19.04 14.66 25.31
N SER A 23 -19.28 14.80 24.00
CA SER A 23 -20.48 15.42 23.43
C SER A 23 -21.43 14.37 22.83
N SER A 24 -22.73 14.48 23.12
CA SER A 24 -23.79 13.68 22.48
C SER A 24 -24.31 14.28 21.18
N ILE A 25 -23.73 15.40 20.73
CA ILE A 25 -24.11 16.09 19.49
C ILE A 25 -23.27 15.53 18.35
N THR A 26 -23.94 14.92 17.37
CA THR A 26 -23.32 14.46 16.13
C THR A 26 -22.97 15.65 15.24
N GLY A 27 -21.69 15.81 14.91
CA GLY A 27 -21.19 16.73 13.90
C GLY A 27 -20.87 16.03 12.58
N ILE A 28 -20.65 16.82 11.52
CA ILE A 28 -20.13 16.34 10.24
C ILE A 28 -18.65 16.72 10.18
N ALA A 29 -17.79 15.74 9.90
CA ALA A 29 -16.38 15.96 9.64
C ALA A 29 -16.02 15.52 8.22
N PRO A 30 -15.07 16.20 7.56
CA PRO A 30 -14.49 15.69 6.32
C PRO A 30 -13.78 14.36 6.60
N GLY A 31 -13.91 13.43 5.66
CA GLY A 31 -13.14 12.20 5.59
C GLY A 31 -11.75 12.46 5.01
N LEU A 32 -10.81 11.57 5.33
CA LEU A 32 -9.48 11.58 4.73
C LEU A 32 -9.59 11.20 3.25
N SER A 33 -9.16 12.10 2.38
CA SER A 33 -9.04 11.89 0.94
C SER A 33 -7.59 12.16 0.52
N ASN A 34 -7.09 11.33 -0.38
CA ASN A 34 -5.78 11.47 -0.99
C ASN A 34 -5.90 11.64 -2.51
N PRO A 35 -5.93 12.87 -3.03
CA PRO A 35 -6.00 13.11 -4.47
C PRO A 35 -4.75 12.64 -5.22
N ASN A 36 -3.65 12.36 -4.52
CA ASN A 36 -2.40 11.86 -5.11
C ASN A 36 -2.27 10.33 -5.04
N LEU A 37 -3.34 9.61 -4.68
CA LEU A 37 -3.32 8.15 -4.54
C LEU A 37 -2.94 7.47 -5.86
N ARG A 38 -1.95 6.58 -5.77
CA ARG A 38 -1.44 5.81 -6.91
C ARG A 38 -1.61 4.31 -6.67
N MET A 39 -1.64 3.54 -7.75
CA MET A 39 -1.71 2.08 -7.68
C MET A 39 -0.37 1.51 -7.22
N GLU A 40 -0.42 0.63 -6.22
CA GLU A 40 0.74 -0.15 -5.78
C GLU A 40 1.35 -0.95 -6.94
N THR A 41 2.66 -0.79 -7.12
CA THR A 41 3.41 -1.43 -8.21
C THR A 41 4.54 -2.28 -7.64
N VAL A 42 4.53 -3.59 -7.95
CA VAL A 42 5.58 -4.52 -7.53
C VAL A 42 6.54 -4.82 -8.68
N SER A 43 7.80 -4.41 -8.55
CA SER A 43 8.88 -4.71 -9.50
C SER A 43 9.73 -5.86 -8.99
N LYS A 44 9.85 -6.94 -9.77
CA LYS A 44 10.63 -8.13 -9.41
C LYS A 44 11.75 -8.35 -10.43
N ALA A 45 12.96 -8.59 -9.95
CA ALA A 45 14.12 -8.97 -10.74
C ALA A 45 14.65 -10.31 -10.23
N ASN A 46 14.97 -11.23 -11.15
CA ASN A 46 15.48 -12.56 -10.86
C ASN A 46 16.64 -12.86 -11.80
N ILE A 47 17.77 -13.26 -11.24
CA ILE A 47 18.99 -13.61 -11.98
C ILE A 47 19.47 -14.96 -11.46
N GLY A 48 19.46 -15.97 -12.33
CA GLY A 48 19.95 -17.31 -12.01
C GLY A 48 21.19 -17.66 -12.82
N ILE A 49 22.13 -18.38 -12.21
CA ILE A 49 23.33 -18.93 -12.85
C ILE A 49 23.34 -20.45 -12.62
N ASP A 50 23.42 -21.22 -13.71
CA ASP A 50 23.62 -22.69 -13.68
C ASP A 50 24.95 -23.03 -14.35
N LEU A 51 25.82 -23.72 -13.61
CA LEU A 51 27.11 -24.22 -14.10
C LEU A 51 27.16 -25.73 -13.90
N GLY A 52 27.41 -26.46 -14.99
CA GLY A 52 27.62 -27.91 -14.98
C GLY A 52 29.07 -28.28 -15.28
N PHE A 53 29.68 -29.11 -14.45
CA PHE A 53 31.04 -29.62 -14.61
C PHE A 53 31.07 -31.15 -14.71
N LEU A 54 32.14 -31.71 -15.29
CA LEU A 54 32.42 -33.17 -15.34
C LEU A 54 31.28 -34.00 -15.97
N LYS A 55 30.76 -33.59 -17.13
CA LYS A 55 29.56 -34.20 -17.75
C LYS A 55 28.34 -34.16 -16.80
N ASN A 56 28.11 -33.01 -16.18
CA ASN A 56 27.04 -32.75 -15.20
C ASN A 56 27.09 -33.63 -13.94
N ARG A 57 28.24 -34.23 -13.60
CA ARG A 57 28.41 -34.94 -12.31
C ARG A 57 28.42 -33.98 -11.12
N VAL A 58 28.78 -32.72 -11.36
CA VAL A 58 28.71 -31.64 -10.38
C VAL A 58 27.94 -30.49 -11.01
N ARG A 59 26.88 -30.02 -10.34
CA ARG A 59 26.12 -28.83 -10.75
C ARG A 59 26.14 -27.80 -9.63
N LEU A 60 26.33 -26.56 -10.01
CA LEU A 60 26.23 -25.40 -9.15
C LEU A 60 25.12 -24.50 -9.68
N THR A 61 24.15 -24.21 -8.83
CA THR A 61 23.05 -23.28 -9.14
C THR A 61 23.06 -22.18 -8.10
N ALA A 62 23.03 -20.93 -8.55
CA ALA A 62 22.93 -19.76 -7.70
C ALA A 62 21.84 -18.83 -8.23
N ASP A 63 20.89 -18.47 -7.37
CA ASP A 63 19.76 -17.61 -7.71
C ASP A 63 19.80 -16.34 -6.87
N PHE A 64 19.68 -15.19 -7.53
CA PHE A 64 19.60 -13.87 -6.94
C PHE A 64 18.23 -13.25 -7.25
N TYR A 65 17.47 -12.99 -6.20
CA TYR A 65 16.14 -12.38 -6.29
C TYR A 65 16.11 -10.99 -5.65
N LYS A 66 15.46 -10.04 -6.32
CA LYS A 66 15.18 -8.70 -5.78
C LYS A 66 13.73 -8.31 -6.04
N SER A 67 13.01 -7.96 -4.99
CA SER A 67 11.64 -7.44 -5.05
C SER A 67 11.61 -6.01 -4.52
N LEU A 68 11.00 -5.10 -5.26
CA LEU A 68 10.77 -3.71 -4.86
C LEU A 68 9.29 -3.37 -5.05
N THR A 69 8.60 -3.12 -3.94
CA THR A 69 7.22 -2.62 -3.95
C THR A 69 7.25 -1.10 -3.87
N LYS A 70 6.58 -0.42 -4.81
CA LYS A 70 6.44 1.04 -4.87
C LYS A 70 4.98 1.42 -4.70
N ASP A 71 4.74 2.61 -4.14
CA ASP A 71 3.41 3.19 -3.97
C ASP A 71 2.47 2.26 -3.20
N LEU A 72 2.99 1.66 -2.13
CA LEU A 72 2.31 0.67 -1.30
C LEU A 72 1.02 1.24 -0.70
N PHE A 73 -0.12 0.63 -1.01
CA PHE A 73 -1.43 1.06 -0.53
C PHE A 73 -1.62 0.62 0.91
N VAL A 74 -1.17 1.42 1.88
CA VAL A 74 -1.34 1.13 3.32
C VAL A 74 -2.05 2.25 4.04
N ASN A 75 -2.85 1.86 5.03
CA ASN A 75 -3.40 2.77 6.03
C ASN A 75 -2.30 3.19 7.00
N GLN A 76 -1.77 4.41 6.85
CA GLN A 76 -0.80 4.96 7.80
C GLN A 76 -1.52 5.62 8.98
N ILE A 77 -1.05 5.33 10.20
CA ILE A 77 -1.53 5.98 11.42
C ILE A 77 -1.11 7.45 11.38
N GLN A 78 -2.09 8.34 11.38
CA GLN A 78 -1.86 9.79 11.43
C GLN A 78 -1.76 10.26 12.89
N VAL A 79 -1.00 11.34 13.11
CA VAL A 79 -0.86 11.96 14.43
C VAL A 79 -2.22 12.51 14.89
N ALA A 80 -2.59 12.28 16.15
CA ALA A 80 -3.90 12.67 16.70
C ALA A 80 -4.22 14.18 16.63
N THR A 81 -3.20 15.04 16.50
CA THR A 81 -3.36 16.49 16.31
C THR A 81 -3.83 16.87 14.91
N SER A 82 -3.88 15.93 13.96
CA SER A 82 -4.38 16.16 12.59
C SER A 82 -5.89 16.36 12.51
N GLY A 83 -6.63 16.13 13.61
CA GLY A 83 -8.10 16.18 13.63
C GLY A 83 -8.77 14.89 13.13
N PHE A 84 -7.97 13.89 12.74
CA PHE A 84 -8.44 12.57 12.33
C PHE A 84 -8.09 11.53 13.40
N TYR A 85 -9.11 11.04 14.10
CA TYR A 85 -8.95 10.02 15.14
C TYR A 85 -9.12 8.64 14.51
N ASN A 86 -8.03 7.85 14.44
CA ASN A 86 -8.06 6.44 14.00
C ASN A 86 -8.57 6.16 12.57
N THR A 87 -8.58 7.14 11.68
CA THR A 87 -8.85 6.87 10.26
C THR A 87 -7.52 6.74 9.53
N GLY A 88 -7.22 5.52 9.09
CA GLY A 88 -6.05 5.26 8.25
C GLY A 88 -6.15 6.04 6.94
N LEU A 89 -5.10 6.78 6.60
CA LEU A 89 -4.96 7.38 5.27
C LEU A 89 -4.29 6.35 4.36
N ALA A 90 -4.94 6.01 3.26
CA ALA A 90 -4.27 5.34 2.15
C ALA A 90 -3.40 6.36 1.42
N VAL A 91 -2.08 6.19 1.51
CA VAL A 91 -1.08 7.06 0.83
C VAL A 91 -0.90 6.63 -0.62
#